data_AF-G7LX63-F1
#
_entry.id   AF-G7LX63-F1
#
_cell.length_a   1.000
_cell.length_b   1.000
_cell.length_c   1.000
_cell.angle_alpha   90.00
_cell.angle_beta   90.00
_cell.angle_gamma   90.00
#
_symmetry.space_group_name_H-M   'P 1'
#
loop_
_entity.id
_entity.type
_entity.pdbx_description
1 polymer ?
#
loop_
_entity_poly.entity_id
_entity_poly.type
_entity_poly.pdbx_seq_one_letter_code
_entity_poly.pdbx_strand_id
1 'polypeptide(L)'
;MPIYRKTEGGVFALISALNVNDGGEFKSVAAAWINDNGTFKKVFPSYTEYEDPSAYYDIANATTLTLTQGNASETTNRLSWIANSVRIPLLSNLDSIGTDVDWSYYDYIVVETGEVVPVDMFSTGSNQPTAIGVKYDSGSSSALIPSTGAYLTLQTSNPTLLDRQTFLGWNASGGYQYFKVQQQDYSSFYGKQLGLRWRWHSTINDKYFEYIFTNENFVLTAL
;
A
#
# COMPACT_ATOMS: atom_id res chain seq x y z
N MET A 1 -5.95 20.05 12.67
CA MET A 1 -6.80 20.33 13.86
C MET A 1 -7.37 19.00 14.33
N PRO A 2 -6.92 18.44 15.47
CA PRO A 2 -7.47 17.19 15.98
C PRO A 2 -8.90 17.39 16.49
N ILE A 3 -9.79 16.46 16.16
CA ILE A 3 -11.20 16.48 16.59
C ILE A 3 -11.42 15.32 17.53
N TYR A 4 -12.01 15.63 18.68
CA TYR A 4 -12.27 14.67 19.73
C TYR A 4 -13.77 14.46 19.91
N ARG A 5 -14.19 13.21 20.08
CA ARG A 5 -15.54 12.92 20.60
C ARG A 5 -15.51 13.07 22.11
N LYS A 6 -16.49 13.77 22.67
CA LYS A 6 -16.75 13.78 24.11
C LYS A 6 -17.55 12.52 24.44
N THR A 7 -16.97 11.60 25.19
CA THR A 7 -17.71 10.44 25.69
C THR A 7 -18.57 10.86 26.89
N GLU A 8 -19.56 10.03 27.22
CA GLU A 8 -20.26 10.12 28.50
C GLU A 8 -19.20 10.09 29.63
N GLY A 9 -19.25 11.06 30.54
CA GLY A 9 -18.20 11.30 31.55
C GLY A 9 -17.14 12.36 31.19
N GLY A 10 -17.18 12.97 30.00
CA GLY A 10 -16.38 14.16 29.67
C GLY A 10 -14.95 13.88 29.20
N VAL A 11 -14.58 12.61 28.99
CA VAL A 11 -13.29 12.23 28.42
C VAL A 11 -13.30 12.49 26.91
N PHE A 12 -12.26 13.14 26.41
CA PHE A 12 -12.05 13.36 24.99
C PHE A 12 -11.27 12.18 24.40
N ALA A 13 -11.83 11.55 23.37
CA ALA A 13 -11.17 10.49 22.61
C ALA A 13 -11.03 10.91 21.13
N LEU A 14 -9.93 10.52 20.48
CA LEU A 14 -9.71 10.82 19.07
C LEU A 14 -10.82 10.20 18.21
N ILE A 15 -11.30 10.92 17.20
CA ILE A 15 -12.23 10.38 16.21
C ILE A 15 -11.42 9.68 15.11
N SER A 16 -11.63 8.37 14.94
CA SER A 16 -10.98 7.57 13.89
C SER A 16 -11.79 7.48 12.58
N ALA A 17 -13.10 7.75 12.63
CA ALA A 17 -13.97 7.78 11.46
C ALA A 17 -15.23 8.62 11.73
N LEU A 18 -15.79 9.22 10.68
CA LEU A 18 -17.13 9.82 10.70
C LEU A 18 -18.01 9.12 9.66
N ASN A 19 -19.15 8.61 10.14
CA ASN A 19 -20.15 7.94 9.32
C ASN A 19 -21.48 8.68 9.43
N VAL A 20 -22.27 8.65 8.36
CA VAL A 20 -23.67 9.07 8.35
C VAL A 20 -24.54 7.83 8.48
N ASN A 21 -25.51 7.89 9.38
CA ASN A 21 -26.59 6.90 9.42
C ASN A 21 -27.63 7.32 8.38
N ASP A 22 -27.73 6.53 7.32
CA ASP A 22 -28.70 6.69 6.25
C ASP A 22 -29.67 5.51 6.30
N GLY A 23 -30.83 5.70 6.94
CA GLY A 23 -31.87 4.67 7.02
C GLY A 23 -31.50 3.41 7.80
N GLY A 24 -30.56 3.49 8.76
CA GLY A 24 -30.08 2.35 9.55
C GLY A 24 -28.75 1.77 9.08
N GLU A 25 -28.24 2.21 7.92
CA GLU A 25 -26.93 1.84 7.40
C GLU A 25 -25.90 2.95 7.68
N PHE A 26 -24.71 2.57 8.16
CA PHE A 26 -23.61 3.52 8.35
C PHE A 26 -22.80 3.65 7.07
N LYS A 27 -22.78 4.84 6.48
CA LYS A 27 -22.00 5.18 5.28
C LYS A 27 -20.85 6.11 5.64
N SER A 28 -19.67 5.85 5.11
CA SER A 28 -18.49 6.71 5.33
C SER A 28 -18.69 8.10 4.74
N VAL A 29 -18.24 9.12 5.47
CA VAL A 29 -18.25 10.51 4.97
C VAL A 29 -17.03 10.78 4.10
N ALA A 30 -17.24 11.15 2.83
CA ALA A 30 -16.15 11.45 1.89
C ALA A 30 -15.37 12.74 2.26
N ALA A 31 -16.08 13.75 2.78
CA ALA A 31 -15.51 14.98 3.31
C ALA A 31 -16.46 15.63 4.31
N ALA A 32 -15.89 16.27 5.33
CA ALA A 32 -16.62 17.13 6.25
C ALA A 32 -15.86 18.45 6.42
N TRP A 33 -16.59 19.53 6.67
CA TRP A 33 -16.04 20.87 6.91
C TRP A 33 -16.64 21.45 8.18
N ILE A 34 -15.86 22.25 8.90
CA ILE A 34 -16.31 23.13 9.99
C ILE A 34 -16.20 24.57 9.52
N ASN A 35 -17.18 25.40 9.86
CA ASN A 35 -17.05 26.84 9.73
C ASN A 35 -16.39 27.38 10.99
N ASP A 36 -15.16 27.87 10.86
CA ASP A 36 -14.39 28.52 11.92
C ASP A 36 -14.30 30.01 11.62
N ASN A 37 -15.15 30.81 12.28
CA ASN A 37 -15.23 32.27 12.13
C ASN A 37 -15.34 32.74 10.67
N GLY A 38 -16.20 32.10 9.87
CA GLY A 38 -16.42 32.44 8.46
C GLY A 38 -15.49 31.72 7.49
N THR A 39 -14.51 30.97 7.99
CA THR A 39 -13.60 30.16 7.18
C THR A 39 -13.98 28.69 7.26
N PHE A 40 -14.31 28.07 6.13
CA PHE A 40 -14.55 26.62 6.08
C PHE A 40 -13.22 25.85 6.13
N LYS A 41 -13.01 25.06 7.18
CA LYS A 41 -11.85 24.18 7.38
C LYS A 41 -12.28 22.71 7.27
N LYS A 42 -11.55 21.88 6.54
CA LYS A 42 -11.84 20.44 6.44
C LYS A 42 -11.61 19.73 7.79
N VAL A 43 -12.56 18.88 8.18
CA VAL A 43 -12.65 18.14 9.45
C VAL A 43 -11.79 16.88 9.41
N PHE A 44 -11.75 16.22 8.26
CA PHE A 44 -10.84 15.13 7.97
C PHE A 44 -9.87 15.59 6.88
N PRO A 45 -8.56 15.38 7.03
CA PRO A 45 -7.68 15.37 5.87
C PRO A 45 -8.00 14.10 5.08
N SER A 46 -9.08 14.09 4.30
CA SER A 46 -9.34 13.04 3.32
C SER A 46 -8.50 13.21 2.05
N TYR A 47 -7.52 14.11 2.09
CA TYR A 47 -6.44 14.18 1.12
C TYR A 47 -5.14 14.27 1.90
N THR A 48 -4.47 13.13 2.02
CA THR A 48 -3.02 13.16 2.19
C THR A 48 -2.47 13.71 0.88
N GLU A 49 -1.93 14.92 0.91
CA GLU A 49 -1.26 15.49 -0.25
C GLU A 49 0.05 14.76 -0.43
N TYR A 50 0.10 13.94 -1.48
CA TYR A 50 1.31 13.25 -1.88
C TYR A 50 2.13 14.17 -2.77
N GLU A 51 3.37 14.41 -2.37
CA GLU A 51 4.33 15.18 -3.16
C GLU A 51 5.07 14.26 -4.14
N ASP A 52 5.63 14.87 -5.20
CA ASP A 52 6.54 14.18 -6.10
C ASP A 52 7.86 13.90 -5.36
N PRO A 53 8.27 12.62 -5.22
CA PRO A 53 9.47 12.25 -4.49
C PRO A 53 10.78 12.57 -5.24
N SER A 54 10.74 12.99 -6.51
CA SER A 54 11.93 13.12 -7.38
C SER A 54 12.98 14.12 -6.89
N ALA A 55 12.62 15.08 -6.03
CA ALA A 55 13.55 16.01 -5.42
C ALA A 55 14.22 15.48 -4.13
N TYR A 56 13.71 14.37 -3.58
CA TYR A 56 14.08 13.84 -2.26
C TYR A 56 14.69 12.44 -2.34
N TYR A 57 14.35 11.70 -3.39
CA TYR A 57 14.77 10.33 -3.61
C TYR A 57 15.35 10.16 -5.01
N ASP A 58 16.23 9.17 -5.19
CA ASP A 58 16.81 8.84 -6.49
C ASP A 58 15.83 7.98 -7.31
N ILE A 59 14.74 8.63 -7.73
CA ILE A 59 13.67 8.00 -8.50
C ILE A 59 14.17 7.52 -9.86
N ALA A 60 15.15 8.20 -10.45
CA ALA A 60 15.74 7.81 -11.73
C ALA A 60 16.42 6.43 -11.67
N ASN A 61 16.96 6.04 -10.51
CA ASN A 61 17.55 4.72 -10.27
C ASN A 61 16.62 3.79 -9.47
N ALA A 62 15.33 4.10 -9.37
CA ALA A 62 14.35 3.19 -8.80
C ALA A 62 14.25 1.90 -9.64
N THR A 63 13.90 0.80 -8.97
CA THR A 63 13.81 -0.51 -9.62
C THR A 63 12.76 -0.49 -10.72
N THR A 64 13.11 -0.97 -11.91
CA THR A 64 12.13 -1.25 -12.96
C THR A 64 11.26 -2.44 -12.55
N LEU A 65 9.94 -2.22 -12.47
CA LEU A 65 9.00 -3.28 -12.17
C LEU A 65 8.88 -4.24 -13.37
N THR A 66 8.88 -5.53 -13.09
CA THR A 66 8.84 -6.61 -14.06
C THR A 66 7.94 -7.72 -13.56
N LEU A 67 7.30 -8.38 -14.51
CA LEU A 67 6.43 -9.51 -14.28
C LEU A 67 7.07 -10.73 -14.95
N THR A 68 7.23 -11.82 -14.20
CA THR A 68 7.78 -13.07 -14.73
C THR A 68 6.79 -14.18 -14.51
N GLN A 69 6.66 -15.10 -15.48
CA GLN A 69 5.80 -16.26 -15.27
C GLN A 69 6.43 -17.16 -14.20
N GLY A 70 5.70 -17.34 -13.11
CA GLY A 70 6.11 -18.15 -11.98
C GLY A 70 5.55 -19.56 -12.06
N ASN A 71 6.43 -20.56 -12.04
CA ASN A 71 6.07 -21.93 -11.66
C ASN A 71 6.19 -22.04 -10.14
N ALA A 72 5.12 -21.72 -9.40
CA ALA A 72 5.18 -21.80 -7.94
C ALA A 72 5.20 -23.28 -7.49
N SER A 73 6.40 -23.81 -7.21
CA SER A 73 6.72 -25.13 -6.59
C SER A 73 6.20 -26.40 -7.30
N GLU A 74 7.10 -27.39 -7.41
CA GLU A 74 6.96 -28.69 -8.11
C GLU A 74 5.80 -29.59 -7.65
N THR A 75 5.05 -29.23 -6.60
CA THR A 75 3.98 -30.08 -6.06
C THR A 75 2.57 -29.64 -6.45
N THR A 76 2.35 -28.45 -7.04
CA THR A 76 0.99 -28.00 -7.39
C THR A 76 0.81 -27.21 -8.71
N ASN A 77 1.81 -27.05 -9.58
CA ASN A 77 1.67 -26.39 -10.91
C ASN A 77 0.74 -25.16 -10.89
N ARG A 78 0.98 -24.21 -9.97
CA ARG A 78 0.18 -22.99 -9.93
C ARG A 78 0.68 -22.02 -10.98
N LEU A 79 -0.10 -21.88 -12.05
CA LEU A 79 0.07 -20.82 -13.05
C LEU A 79 -0.04 -19.47 -12.33
N SER A 80 1.08 -18.76 -12.26
CA SER A 80 1.16 -17.48 -11.58
C SER A 80 2.05 -16.51 -12.35
N TRP A 81 1.80 -15.23 -12.14
CA TRP A 81 2.76 -14.19 -12.45
C TRP A 81 3.45 -13.73 -11.17
N ILE A 82 4.73 -13.44 -11.25
CA ILE A 82 5.57 -13.01 -10.14
C ILE A 82 6.09 -11.61 -10.43
N ALA A 83 5.78 -10.67 -9.54
CA ALA A 83 6.42 -9.36 -9.53
C ALA A 83 7.76 -9.42 -8.78
N ASN A 84 8.78 -8.77 -9.33
CA ASN A 84 10.06 -8.58 -8.63
C ASN A 84 9.92 -7.60 -7.46
N SER A 85 10.88 -7.68 -6.54
CA SER A 85 11.03 -6.68 -5.48
C SER A 85 11.31 -5.30 -6.05
N VAL A 86 10.78 -4.27 -5.39
CA VAL A 86 11.02 -2.86 -5.72
C VAL A 86 11.89 -2.15 -4.69
N ARG A 87 12.69 -1.19 -5.15
CA ARG A 87 13.53 -0.31 -4.34
C ARG A 87 13.60 1.08 -4.97
N ILE A 88 13.66 2.12 -4.14
CA ILE A 88 13.98 3.50 -4.46
C ILE A 88 15.27 3.84 -3.71
N PRO A 89 16.41 4.02 -4.40
CA PRO A 89 17.63 4.50 -3.76
C PRO A 89 17.43 5.91 -3.18
N LEU A 90 18.21 6.22 -2.13
CA LEU A 90 18.21 7.55 -1.53
C LEU A 90 19.23 8.44 -2.23
N LEU A 91 18.95 9.75 -2.33
CA LEU A 91 19.93 10.73 -2.83
C LEU A 91 21.16 10.83 -1.92
N SER A 92 20.99 10.52 -0.63
CA SER A 92 22.04 10.47 0.38
C SER A 92 21.74 9.37 1.39
N ASN A 93 22.78 8.74 1.93
CA ASN A 93 22.59 7.67 2.91
C ASN A 93 22.02 8.22 4.23
N LEU A 94 21.14 7.45 4.87
CA LEU A 94 20.69 7.71 6.23
C LEU A 94 21.77 7.35 7.24
N ASP A 95 21.76 8.02 8.38
CA ASP A 95 22.64 7.70 9.50
C ASP A 95 22.34 6.32 10.10
N SER A 96 21.07 5.87 10.06
CA SER A 96 20.68 4.53 10.54
C SER A 96 19.45 3.96 9.83
N ILE A 97 19.26 2.64 9.95
CA ILE A 97 18.17 1.88 9.31
C ILE A 97 16.83 2.22 9.97
N GLY A 98 15.78 2.40 9.17
CA GLY A 98 14.41 2.59 9.67
C GLY A 98 14.14 3.98 10.24
N THR A 99 14.85 5.00 9.74
CA THR A 99 14.73 6.37 10.25
C THR A 99 13.92 7.31 9.39
N ASP A 100 13.68 7.01 8.12
CA ASP A 100 12.94 7.86 7.20
C ASP A 100 11.45 7.50 7.13
N VAL A 101 11.08 6.23 7.28
CA VAL A 101 9.67 5.83 7.07
C VAL A 101 9.03 5.25 8.32
N ASP A 102 8.02 5.95 8.84
CA ASP A 102 7.16 5.52 9.95
C ASP A 102 5.82 4.92 9.49
N TRP A 103 5.36 5.29 8.28
CA TRP A 103 4.15 4.78 7.66
C TRP A 103 4.35 4.53 6.17
N SER A 104 3.82 3.40 5.67
CA SER A 104 3.67 3.21 4.24
C SER A 104 2.49 2.31 3.88
N TYR A 105 2.05 2.45 2.64
CA TYR A 105 1.02 1.61 2.04
C TYR A 105 1.34 1.39 0.56
N TYR A 106 1.29 0.14 0.10
CA TYR A 106 1.32 -0.13 -1.33
C TYR A 106 0.16 -1.03 -1.75
N ASP A 107 -0.24 -0.85 -3.01
CA ASP A 107 -1.21 -1.67 -3.72
C ASP A 107 -0.76 -1.87 -5.17
N TYR A 108 -1.25 -2.94 -5.80
CA TYR A 108 -1.16 -3.06 -7.25
C TYR A 108 -2.37 -2.39 -7.86
N ILE A 109 -2.16 -1.67 -8.95
CA ILE A 109 -3.22 -0.95 -9.63
C ILE A 109 -3.14 -1.15 -11.14
N VAL A 110 -4.28 -0.97 -11.80
CA VAL A 110 -4.32 -0.58 -13.21
C VAL A 110 -3.89 0.89 -13.27
N VAL A 111 -2.82 1.20 -14.00
CA VAL A 111 -2.22 2.56 -14.00
C VAL A 111 -3.19 3.61 -14.49
N GLU A 112 -3.94 3.30 -15.54
CA GLU A 112 -4.89 4.23 -16.17
C GLU A 112 -6.06 4.61 -15.24
N THR A 113 -6.60 3.64 -14.49
CA THR A 113 -7.86 3.82 -13.74
C THR A 113 -7.65 3.92 -12.24
N GLY A 114 -6.50 3.53 -11.72
CA GLY A 114 -6.25 3.37 -10.29
C GLY A 114 -7.01 2.20 -9.65
N GLU A 115 -7.66 1.35 -10.45
CA GLU A 115 -8.38 0.16 -9.99
C GLU A 115 -7.39 -0.78 -9.30
N VAL A 116 -7.68 -1.18 -8.06
CA VAL A 116 -6.80 -2.03 -7.27
C VAL A 116 -6.87 -3.47 -7.76
N VAL A 117 -5.70 -4.05 -8.06
CA VAL A 117 -5.52 -5.44 -8.46
C VAL A 117 -5.21 -6.26 -7.21
N PRO A 118 -6.06 -7.21 -6.83
CA PRO A 118 -5.76 -8.06 -5.67
C PRO A 118 -4.62 -9.02 -6.01
N VAL A 119 -3.76 -9.29 -5.02
CA VAL A 119 -2.58 -10.13 -5.17
C VAL A 119 -2.46 -11.10 -4.00
N ASP A 120 -1.94 -12.29 -4.28
CA ASP A 120 -1.66 -13.24 -3.22
C ASP A 120 -0.27 -12.98 -2.63
N MET A 121 -0.24 -12.79 -1.31
CA MET A 121 0.98 -12.57 -0.58
C MET A 121 1.65 -13.89 -0.24
N PHE A 122 2.94 -14.03 -0.53
CA PHE A 122 3.70 -15.19 -0.13
C PHE A 122 4.18 -15.06 1.32
N SER A 123 3.74 -15.98 2.17
CA SER A 123 4.42 -16.34 3.41
C SER A 123 5.08 -17.71 3.24
N THR A 124 6.23 -17.90 3.87
CA THR A 124 6.96 -19.18 3.92
C THR A 124 6.27 -20.25 4.78
N GLY A 125 5.02 -20.01 5.25
CA GLY A 125 4.20 -21.02 5.94
C GLY A 125 2.69 -20.74 5.94
N SER A 126 1.88 -21.80 5.83
CA SER A 126 0.40 -21.85 5.94
C SER A 126 -0.41 -21.03 4.90
N ASN A 127 -1.73 -20.90 5.14
CA ASN A 127 -2.72 -20.28 4.23
C ASN A 127 -2.29 -18.86 3.81
N GLN A 128 -2.29 -18.63 2.49
CA GLN A 128 -1.88 -17.37 1.86
C GLN A 128 -3.13 -16.53 1.59
N PRO A 129 -3.34 -15.41 2.30
CA PRO A 129 -4.49 -14.56 2.02
C PRO A 129 -4.26 -13.74 0.75
N THR A 130 -5.30 -13.64 -0.08
CA THR A 130 -5.39 -12.59 -1.10
C THR A 130 -5.51 -11.24 -0.40
N ALA A 131 -4.75 -10.26 -0.85
CA ALA A 131 -4.73 -8.91 -0.29
C ALA A 131 -4.90 -7.88 -1.41
N ILE A 132 -5.49 -6.74 -1.07
CA ILE A 132 -5.61 -5.57 -1.97
C ILE A 132 -4.65 -4.44 -1.58
N GLY A 133 -3.80 -4.69 -0.60
CA GLY A 133 -2.72 -3.79 -0.26
C GLY A 133 -2.10 -4.13 1.08
N VAL A 134 -0.96 -3.53 1.34
CA VAL A 134 -0.14 -3.82 2.52
C VAL A 134 0.25 -2.52 3.16
N LYS A 135 -0.05 -2.43 4.46
CA LYS A 135 0.27 -1.29 5.30
C LYS A 135 1.44 -1.66 6.20
N TYR A 136 2.43 -0.78 6.25
CA TYR A 136 3.40 -0.68 7.33
C TYR A 136 3.04 0.51 8.23
N ASP A 137 3.02 0.30 9.53
CA ASP A 137 2.75 1.33 10.53
C ASP A 137 3.61 1.05 11.76
N SER A 138 4.57 1.94 12.03
CA SER A 138 5.33 1.97 13.27
C SER A 138 5.92 0.60 13.67
N GLY A 139 6.54 -0.11 12.72
CA GLY A 139 7.19 -1.41 12.95
C GLY A 139 6.29 -2.64 12.80
N SER A 140 5.00 -2.46 12.54
CA SER A 140 4.06 -3.55 12.27
C SER A 140 3.60 -3.53 10.82
N SER A 141 3.33 -4.70 10.26
CA SER A 141 2.79 -4.80 8.91
C SER A 141 1.53 -5.63 8.84
N SER A 142 0.64 -5.22 7.97
CA SER A 142 -0.68 -5.82 7.83
C SER A 142 -1.17 -5.78 6.40
N ALA A 143 -1.91 -6.82 6.00
CA ALA A 143 -2.52 -6.93 4.69
C ALA A 143 -4.00 -6.58 4.76
N LEU A 144 -4.49 -5.78 3.82
CA LEU A 144 -5.92 -5.48 3.69
C LEU A 144 -6.61 -6.62 2.93
N ILE A 145 -7.51 -7.33 3.60
CA ILE A 145 -8.21 -8.48 3.05
C ILE A 145 -9.47 -8.02 2.32
N PRO A 146 -9.63 -8.28 1.01
CA PRO A 146 -10.75 -7.77 0.23
C PRO A 146 -12.11 -8.32 0.70
N SER A 147 -12.18 -9.58 1.14
CA SER A 147 -13.43 -10.22 1.53
C SER A 147 -14.02 -9.70 2.84
N THR A 148 -13.19 -9.14 3.72
CA THR A 148 -13.61 -8.66 5.05
C THR A 148 -13.40 -7.16 5.24
N GLY A 149 -12.60 -6.51 4.40
CA GLY A 149 -12.14 -5.13 4.60
C GLY A 149 -11.23 -4.96 5.83
N ALA A 150 -10.81 -6.05 6.48
CA ALA A 150 -10.02 -6.01 7.69
C ALA A 150 -8.51 -6.09 7.38
N TYR A 151 -7.71 -5.47 8.24
CA TYR A 151 -6.26 -5.63 8.24
C TYR A 151 -5.87 -6.88 9.03
N LEU A 152 -5.15 -7.80 8.37
CA LEU A 152 -4.54 -8.97 8.99
C LEU A 152 -3.06 -8.70 9.25
N THR A 153 -2.62 -8.77 10.50
CA THR A 153 -1.20 -8.63 10.86
C THR A 153 -0.37 -9.75 10.24
N LEU A 154 0.70 -9.37 9.55
CA LEU A 154 1.62 -10.29 8.90
C LEU A 154 2.68 -10.76 9.91
N GLN A 155 2.74 -12.09 10.12
CA GLN A 155 3.71 -12.72 11.02
C GLN A 155 5.13 -12.78 10.41
N THR A 156 5.22 -12.83 9.09
CA THR A 156 6.47 -12.72 8.33
C THR A 156 6.51 -11.36 7.66
N SER A 157 7.63 -10.65 7.81
CA SER A 157 7.92 -9.30 7.31
C SER A 157 8.05 -9.22 5.78
N ASN A 158 7.18 -9.91 5.06
CA ASN A 158 7.25 -10.02 3.61
C ASN A 158 5.90 -9.68 2.96
N PRO A 159 5.88 -8.75 2.00
CA PRO A 159 6.86 -7.70 1.71
C PRO A 159 6.54 -6.48 2.57
N THR A 160 7.25 -6.31 3.68
CA THR A 160 7.19 -5.05 4.42
C THR A 160 8.16 -4.08 3.80
N LEU A 161 7.83 -2.79 3.80
CA LEU A 161 8.82 -1.76 3.53
C LEU A 161 10.03 -1.99 4.45
N LEU A 162 11.20 -2.08 3.84
CA LEU A 162 12.51 -2.02 4.47
C LEU A 162 13.08 -0.65 4.13
N ASP A 163 13.12 0.19 5.14
CA ASP A 163 13.89 1.42 5.09
C ASP A 163 15.33 1.08 5.50
N ARG A 164 16.26 1.22 4.56
CA ARG A 164 17.70 0.96 4.74
C ARG A 164 18.46 2.26 4.57
N GLN A 165 19.69 2.28 5.07
CA GLN A 165 20.59 3.43 4.94
C GLN A 165 20.77 3.93 3.50
N THR A 166 20.54 3.11 2.47
CA THR A 166 20.79 3.51 1.08
C THR A 166 19.56 3.42 0.17
N PHE A 167 18.43 2.89 0.65
CA PHE A 167 17.21 2.74 -0.15
C PHE A 167 15.96 2.50 0.70
N LEU A 168 14.80 2.89 0.16
CA LEU A 168 13.49 2.40 0.57
C LEU A 168 13.09 1.24 -0.34
N GLY A 169 12.66 0.09 0.19
CA GLY A 169 12.16 -0.98 -0.68
C GLY A 169 11.80 -2.23 0.08
N TRP A 170 11.42 -3.30 -0.61
CA TRP A 170 11.50 -4.63 0.00
C TRP A 170 12.62 -5.42 -0.69
N ASN A 171 13.25 -6.34 0.02
CA ASN A 171 14.23 -7.25 -0.56
C ASN A 171 13.75 -8.69 -0.37
N ALA A 172 13.41 -9.36 -1.46
CA ALA A 172 13.10 -10.78 -1.44
C ALA A 172 14.37 -11.61 -1.22
N SER A 173 14.79 -11.80 0.03
CA SER A 173 15.65 -12.95 0.36
C SER A 173 14.86 -14.27 0.40
N GLY A 174 13.53 -14.22 0.26
CA GLY A 174 12.67 -15.42 0.25
C GLY A 174 11.16 -15.18 0.09
N GLY A 175 10.71 -14.10 -0.56
CA GLY A 175 9.27 -13.92 -0.82
C GLY A 175 8.98 -13.01 -1.99
N TYR A 176 8.15 -13.52 -2.89
CA TYR A 176 7.67 -12.86 -4.09
C TYR A 176 6.19 -12.48 -3.91
N GLN A 177 5.71 -11.52 -4.70
CA GLN A 177 4.27 -11.27 -4.82
C GLN A 177 3.73 -12.02 -6.04
N TYR A 178 2.66 -12.76 -5.83
CA TYR A 178 2.11 -13.67 -6.84
C TYR A 178 0.72 -13.20 -7.26
N PHE A 179 0.49 -13.15 -8.57
CA PHE A 179 -0.84 -13.11 -9.16
C PHE A 179 -1.20 -14.56 -9.51
N LYS A 180 -1.88 -15.30 -8.62
CA LYS A 180 -2.18 -16.72 -8.84
C LYS A 180 -3.52 -16.88 -9.54
N VAL A 181 -3.46 -17.20 -10.83
CA VAL A 181 -4.62 -17.28 -11.73
C VAL A 181 -5.62 -18.38 -11.30
N GLN A 182 -5.20 -19.34 -10.48
CA GLN A 182 -6.08 -20.38 -9.93
C GLN A 182 -6.84 -19.98 -8.65
N GLN A 183 -6.41 -18.91 -7.96
CA GLN A 183 -7.08 -18.43 -6.74
C GLN A 183 -8.02 -17.26 -7.02
N GLN A 184 -7.81 -16.59 -8.14
CA GLN A 184 -8.56 -15.41 -8.53
C GLN A 184 -8.64 -15.29 -10.05
N ASP A 185 -9.78 -14.82 -10.54
CA ASP A 185 -9.94 -14.44 -11.93
C ASP A 185 -9.29 -13.07 -12.19
N TYR A 186 -8.29 -13.05 -13.07
CA TYR A 186 -7.61 -11.83 -13.51
C TYR A 186 -8.04 -11.38 -14.91
N SER A 187 -9.09 -11.98 -15.48
CA SER A 187 -9.56 -11.70 -16.84
C SER A 187 -9.83 -10.22 -17.10
N SER A 188 -10.35 -9.51 -16.11
CA SER A 188 -10.61 -8.07 -16.17
C SER A 188 -9.34 -7.21 -16.20
N PHE A 189 -8.18 -7.76 -15.87
CA PHE A 189 -6.89 -7.08 -15.82
C PHE A 189 -5.96 -7.44 -16.99
N TYR A 190 -6.30 -8.45 -17.80
CA TYR A 190 -5.46 -8.86 -18.91
C TYR A 190 -5.31 -7.77 -19.97
N GLY A 191 -4.08 -7.60 -20.46
CA GLY A 191 -3.74 -6.58 -21.45
C GLY A 191 -3.73 -5.14 -20.91
N LYS A 192 -4.08 -4.92 -19.64
CA LYS A 192 -4.00 -3.59 -19.00
C LYS A 192 -2.58 -3.35 -18.46
N GLN A 193 -2.14 -2.10 -18.56
CA GLN A 193 -0.91 -1.66 -17.92
C GLN A 193 -1.11 -1.64 -16.40
N LEU A 194 -0.32 -2.44 -15.69
CA LEU A 194 -0.33 -2.48 -14.24
C LEU A 194 0.82 -1.65 -13.66
N GLY A 195 0.74 -1.39 -12.37
CA GLY A 195 1.82 -0.80 -11.59
C GLY A 195 1.70 -1.16 -10.12
N LEU A 196 2.81 -1.03 -9.40
CA LEU A 196 2.80 -1.01 -7.94
C LEU A 196 2.78 0.45 -7.52
N ARG A 197 1.66 0.90 -6.94
CA ARG A 197 1.57 2.23 -6.36
C ARG A 197 2.00 2.14 -4.90
N TRP A 198 2.98 2.96 -4.56
CA TRP A 198 3.53 3.02 -3.22
C TRP A 198 3.40 4.42 -2.66
N ARG A 199 2.78 4.51 -1.49
CA ARG A 199 2.62 5.72 -0.69
C ARG A 199 3.37 5.57 0.62
N TRP A 200 4.04 6.61 1.08
CA TRP A 200 4.73 6.61 2.37
C TRP A 200 4.75 7.99 3.00
N HIS A 201 5.08 8.02 4.29
CA HIS A 201 5.38 9.22 5.04
C HIS A 201 6.89 9.22 5.32
N SER A 202 7.54 10.33 5.02
CA SER A 202 8.95 10.58 5.34
C SER A 202 9.02 11.39 6.61
N THR A 203 9.65 10.84 7.65
CA THR A 203 9.93 11.51 8.92
C THR A 203 11.02 12.57 8.78
N ILE A 204 11.95 12.40 7.83
CA ILE A 204 13.05 13.33 7.60
C ILE A 204 12.56 14.57 6.85
N ASN A 205 11.69 14.36 5.86
CA ASN A 205 11.14 15.44 5.04
C ASN A 205 9.80 15.98 5.57
N ASP A 206 9.19 15.31 6.56
CA ASP A 206 7.87 15.61 7.14
C ASP A 206 6.78 15.72 6.06
N LYS A 207 6.79 14.76 5.13
CA LYS A 207 5.97 14.79 3.90
C LYS A 207 5.44 13.41 3.56
N TYR A 208 4.31 13.40 2.86
CA TYR A 208 3.81 12.20 2.22
C TYR A 208 4.21 12.18 0.76
N PHE A 209 4.59 11.01 0.27
CA PHE A 209 5.00 10.79 -1.10
C PHE A 209 4.23 9.65 -1.74
N GLU A 210 4.06 9.73 -3.05
CA GLU A 210 3.52 8.65 -3.87
C GLU A 210 4.45 8.39 -5.06
N TYR A 211 4.69 7.12 -5.34
CA TYR A 211 5.40 6.69 -6.53
C TYR A 211 4.76 5.44 -7.12
N ILE A 212 4.62 5.40 -8.44
CA ILE A 212 4.09 4.26 -9.16
C ILE A 212 5.24 3.60 -9.92
N PHE A 213 5.63 2.41 -9.46
CA PHE A 213 6.54 1.56 -10.23
C PHE A 213 5.76 0.93 -11.36
N THR A 214 6.18 1.21 -12.59
CA THR A 214 5.56 0.64 -13.78
C THR A 214 6.58 0.58 -14.92
N ASN A 215 6.24 -0.20 -15.94
CA ASN A 215 7.02 -0.46 -17.14
C ASN A 215 6.01 -0.97 -18.19
N GLU A 216 6.20 -0.62 -19.46
CA GLU A 216 5.43 -1.12 -20.61
C GLU A 216 5.20 -2.64 -20.62
N ASN A 217 6.10 -3.42 -19.99
CA ASN A 217 6.02 -4.88 -19.92
C ASN A 217 5.38 -5.42 -18.63
N PHE A 218 4.92 -4.56 -17.72
CA PHE A 218 4.22 -4.96 -16.50
C PHE A 218 2.72 -5.15 -16.77
N VAL A 219 2.41 -6.14 -17.61
CA VAL A 219 1.07 -6.46 -18.11
C VAL A 219 0.80 -7.94 -17.85
N LEU A 220 -0.34 -8.25 -17.23
CA LEU A 220 -0.80 -9.64 -17.13
C LEU A 220 -1.30 -10.11 -18.49
N THR A 221 -0.83 -11.27 -18.92
CA THR A 221 -1.41 -12.00 -20.06
C THR A 221 -2.08 -13.28 -19.59
N ALA A 222 -3.05 -13.75 -20.39
CA ALA A 222 -3.68 -15.03 -20.15
C ALA A 222 -2.63 -16.16 -20.17
N LEU A 223 -2.70 -17.04 -19.17
CA LEU A 223 -1.82 -18.21 -19.00
C LEU A 223 -2.44 -19.47 -19.58
#